data_AF-A0A7S0HIT5-F1
#
_entry.id   AF-A0A7S0HIT5-F1
#
_cell.length_a   1.000
_cell.length_b   1.000
_cell.length_c   1.000
_cell.angle_alpha   90.00
_cell.angle_beta   90.00
_cell.angle_gamma   90.00
#
_symmetry.space_group_name_H-M   'P 1'
#
loop_
_entity.id
_entity.type
_entity.pdbx_description
1 polymer ?
#
loop_
_entity_poly.entity_id
_entity_poly.type
_entity_poly.pdbx_seq_one_letter_code
_entity_poly.pdbx_strand_id
1 'polypeptide(L)'
;MAMTQITMAREDITDRHVQSAFGYTVGGFSAVGSAVYLSLYLPVIWRWVALAVAIPLLIWTVRAWVEKQNKPPRRVLMMLSSHETGYDADEARAAADTFEDWNIHPVWCSLQGGAAPSMGGMLGVEGDDATVPLARCPAADFVALYLVGGPGAAFDWPKSAPLHARVTEILQQGGTVGTCGTGVMGLSEVIQLLRSENVLYITGAKVTKELKAIDTSTRNVIVGKLAESAKLVATAMAAASPLEAPSARLPPPSDDKKSK
;
A
#
# COMPACT_ATOMS: atom_id res chain seq x y z
N MET A 1 2.15 -8.40 -31.65
CA MET A 1 0.68 -8.35 -31.42
C MET A 1 0.41 -8.42 -29.93
N ALA A 2 0.62 -7.33 -29.18
CA ALA A 2 0.45 -7.32 -27.71
C ALA A 2 0.05 -5.92 -27.17
N MET A 3 -0.58 -5.07 -27.98
CA MET A 3 -1.04 -3.74 -27.54
C MET A 3 -2.53 -3.71 -27.17
N THR A 4 -3.28 -4.79 -27.42
CA THR A 4 -4.74 -4.82 -27.25
C THR A 4 -5.21 -5.29 -25.87
N GLN A 5 -4.35 -5.92 -25.07
CA GLN A 5 -4.73 -6.41 -23.72
C GLN A 5 -4.54 -5.36 -22.61
N ILE A 6 -3.62 -4.41 -22.76
CA ILE A 6 -3.32 -3.38 -21.75
C ILE A 6 -4.44 -2.32 -21.70
N THR A 7 -5.09 -2.04 -22.83
CA THR A 7 -6.24 -1.12 -22.89
C THR A 7 -7.50 -1.70 -22.26
N MET A 8 -7.74 -3.01 -22.35
CA MET A 8 -8.93 -3.63 -21.75
C MET A 8 -8.91 -3.63 -20.21
N ALA A 9 -7.74 -3.77 -19.58
CA ALA A 9 -7.65 -3.79 -18.11
C ALA A 9 -7.88 -2.40 -17.48
N ARG A 10 -7.50 -1.33 -18.17
CA ARG A 10 -7.66 0.06 -17.69
C ARG A 10 -9.09 0.57 -17.83
N GLU A 11 -9.83 0.13 -18.85
CA GLU A 11 -11.26 0.45 -18.99
C GLU A 11 -12.09 -0.22 -17.89
N ASP A 12 -11.79 -1.47 -17.53
CA ASP A 12 -12.60 -2.26 -16.58
C ASP A 12 -12.55 -1.74 -15.12
N ILE A 13 -11.39 -1.19 -14.69
CA ILE A 13 -11.22 -0.61 -13.34
C ILE A 13 -11.94 0.74 -13.24
N THR A 14 -11.89 1.53 -14.31
CA THR A 14 -12.56 2.84 -14.37
C THR A 14 -14.07 2.65 -14.40
N ASP A 15 -14.56 1.66 -15.15
CA ASP A 15 -15.99 1.33 -15.23
C ASP A 15 -16.55 0.80 -13.91
N ARG A 16 -15.80 -0.02 -13.14
CA ARG A 16 -16.27 -0.45 -11.81
C ARG A 16 -16.41 0.68 -10.80
N HIS A 17 -15.48 1.64 -10.80
CA HIS A 17 -15.56 2.80 -9.90
C HIS A 17 -16.69 3.75 -10.32
N VAL A 18 -16.91 3.93 -11.63
CA VAL A 18 -18.02 4.74 -12.16
C VAL A 18 -19.36 4.06 -11.92
N GLN A 19 -19.50 2.75 -12.18
CA GLN A 19 -20.75 2.00 -11.96
C GLN A 19 -21.11 1.89 -10.47
N SER A 20 -20.13 1.70 -9.58
CA SER A 20 -20.39 1.70 -8.14
C SER A 20 -20.75 3.10 -7.63
N ALA A 21 -20.03 4.14 -8.04
CA ALA A 21 -20.39 5.52 -7.71
C ALA A 21 -21.78 5.90 -8.26
N PHE A 22 -22.12 5.48 -9.49
CA PHE A 22 -23.42 5.72 -10.10
C PHE A 22 -24.52 4.93 -9.38
N GLY A 23 -24.29 3.67 -9.03
CA GLY A 23 -25.22 2.85 -8.24
C GLY A 23 -25.49 3.41 -6.85
N TYR A 24 -24.47 3.93 -6.16
CA TYR A 24 -24.64 4.60 -4.86
C TYR A 24 -25.35 5.95 -5.00
N THR A 25 -25.05 6.71 -6.04
CA THR A 25 -25.66 8.03 -6.26
C THR A 25 -27.11 7.89 -6.68
N VAL A 26 -27.40 7.08 -7.71
CA VAL A 26 -28.76 6.83 -8.20
C VAL A 26 -29.59 6.03 -7.17
N GLY A 27 -28.98 5.06 -6.48
CA GLY A 27 -29.60 4.34 -5.36
C GLY A 27 -29.93 5.25 -4.18
N GLY A 28 -29.02 6.16 -3.83
CA GLY A 28 -29.24 7.17 -2.79
C GLY A 28 -30.34 8.18 -3.18
N PHE A 29 -30.31 8.70 -4.40
CA PHE A 29 -31.32 9.63 -4.91
C PHE A 29 -32.70 8.98 -5.04
N SER A 30 -32.78 7.70 -5.42
CA SER A 30 -34.05 6.97 -5.49
C SER A 30 -34.60 6.64 -4.10
N ALA A 31 -33.76 6.26 -3.13
CA ALA A 31 -34.20 6.03 -1.75
C ALA A 31 -34.67 7.32 -1.06
N VAL A 32 -33.89 8.40 -1.18
CA VAL A 32 -34.25 9.72 -0.62
C VAL A 32 -35.44 10.31 -1.35
N GLY A 33 -35.46 10.23 -2.69
CA GLY A 33 -36.58 10.69 -3.53
C GLY A 33 -37.88 9.94 -3.23
N SER A 34 -37.82 8.63 -3.04
CA SER A 34 -38.98 7.80 -2.67
C SER A 34 -39.48 8.13 -1.26
N ALA A 35 -38.58 8.36 -0.29
CA ALA A 35 -38.95 8.77 1.06
C ALA A 35 -39.60 10.17 1.10
N VAL A 36 -39.07 11.12 0.33
CA VAL A 36 -39.66 12.46 0.17
C VAL A 36 -41.02 12.36 -0.52
N TYR A 37 -41.14 11.55 -1.58
CA TYR A 37 -42.40 11.34 -2.29
C TYR A 37 -43.48 10.70 -1.40
N LEU A 38 -43.14 9.65 -0.62
CA LEU A 38 -44.05 9.06 0.36
C LEU A 38 -44.44 10.04 1.48
N SER A 39 -43.53 10.92 1.89
CA SER A 39 -43.84 11.95 2.90
C SER A 39 -44.93 12.92 2.42
N LEU A 40 -45.04 13.20 1.12
CA LEU A 40 -46.08 14.07 0.56
C LEU A 40 -47.50 13.49 0.70
N TYR A 41 -47.65 12.18 0.87
CA TYR A 41 -48.95 11.52 1.05
C TYR A 41 -49.28 11.18 2.51
N LEU A 42 -48.34 11.44 3.42
CA LEU A 42 -48.50 11.21 4.86
C LEU A 42 -49.10 12.43 5.56
N PRO A 43 -49.94 12.25 6.61
CA PRO A 43 -50.44 13.35 7.44
C PRO A 43 -49.30 14.20 7.98
N VAL A 44 -49.52 15.50 8.19
CA VAL A 44 -48.47 16.49 8.52
C VAL A 44 -47.52 16.02 9.63
N ILE A 45 -48.02 15.35 10.68
CA ILE A 45 -47.21 14.80 11.78
C ILE A 45 -46.16 13.78 11.29
N TRP A 46 -46.52 12.91 10.35
CA TRP A 46 -45.64 11.88 9.82
C TRP A 46 -44.57 12.43 8.87
N ARG A 47 -44.79 13.60 8.26
CA ARG A 47 -43.75 14.32 7.49
C ARG A 47 -42.61 14.79 8.38
N TRP A 48 -42.94 15.32 9.56
CA TRP A 48 -41.94 15.77 10.54
C TRP A 48 -41.12 14.60 11.08
N VAL A 49 -41.76 13.46 11.36
CA VAL A 49 -41.06 12.22 11.77
C VAL A 49 -40.14 11.70 10.66
N ALA A 50 -40.62 11.67 9.41
CA ALA A 50 -39.81 11.24 8.27
C ALA A 50 -38.58 12.14 8.07
N LEU A 51 -38.73 13.47 8.18
CA LEU A 51 -37.61 14.42 8.09
C LEU A 51 -36.64 14.28 9.27
N ALA A 52 -37.15 14.09 10.50
CA ALA A 52 -36.33 13.91 11.69
C ALA A 52 -35.46 12.65 11.64
N VAL A 53 -35.85 11.62 10.87
CA VAL A 53 -35.05 10.39 10.67
C VAL A 53 -34.18 10.48 9.41
N ALA A 54 -34.71 11.01 8.31
CA ALA A 54 -34.00 11.08 7.03
C ALA A 54 -32.81 12.05 7.08
N ILE A 55 -32.94 13.20 7.75
CA ILE A 55 -31.87 14.20 7.79
C ILE A 55 -30.63 13.67 8.54
N PRO A 56 -30.74 13.08 9.75
CA PRO A 56 -29.57 12.48 10.42
C PRO A 56 -28.94 11.34 9.63
N LEU A 57 -29.75 10.48 8.98
CA LEU A 57 -29.23 9.41 8.12
C LEU A 57 -28.46 9.98 6.93
N LEU A 58 -28.97 11.04 6.30
CA LEU A 58 -28.32 11.69 5.16
C LEU A 58 -27.04 12.41 5.57
N ILE A 59 -27.02 13.06 6.74
CA ILE A 59 -25.79 13.63 7.33
C ILE A 59 -24.78 12.52 7.62
N TRP A 60 -25.21 11.39 8.17
CA TRP A 60 -24.35 10.24 8.46
C TRP A 60 -23.78 9.61 7.20
N THR A 61 -24.58 9.42 6.14
CA THR A 61 -24.11 8.85 4.87
C THR A 61 -23.15 9.79 4.16
N VAL A 62 -23.44 11.10 4.12
CA VAL A 62 -22.51 12.10 3.57
C VAL A 62 -21.22 12.13 4.37
N ARG A 63 -21.28 12.11 5.70
CA ARG A 63 -20.10 12.07 6.56
C ARG A 63 -19.26 10.81 6.31
N ALA A 64 -19.88 9.64 6.29
CA ALA A 64 -19.19 8.38 6.00
C ALA A 64 -18.59 8.36 4.58
N TRP A 65 -19.26 8.97 3.61
CA TRP A 65 -18.74 9.13 2.24
C TRP A 65 -17.56 10.10 2.18
N VAL A 66 -17.64 11.26 2.85
CA VAL A 66 -16.54 12.24 2.96
C VAL A 66 -15.34 11.61 3.68
N GLU A 67 -15.57 10.89 4.79
CA GLU A 67 -14.54 10.16 5.52
C GLU A 67 -13.90 9.06 4.65
N LYS A 68 -14.65 8.44 3.74
CA LYS A 68 -14.11 7.43 2.80
C LYS A 68 -13.31 8.07 1.66
N GLN A 69 -13.76 9.22 1.15
CA GLN A 69 -13.09 9.96 0.06
C GLN A 69 -11.83 10.69 0.53
N ASN A 70 -11.81 11.18 1.78
CA ASN A 70 -10.69 11.94 2.34
C ASN A 70 -9.65 11.08 3.05
N LYS A 71 -9.77 9.74 3.02
CA LYS A 71 -8.72 8.88 3.59
C LYS A 71 -7.44 9.07 2.77
N PRO A 72 -6.32 9.42 3.42
CA PRO A 72 -5.06 9.54 2.72
C PRO A 72 -4.73 8.20 2.03
N PRO A 73 -4.17 8.23 0.81
CA PRO A 73 -3.81 7.03 0.09
C PRO A 73 -2.80 6.23 0.92
N ARG A 74 -3.07 4.93 1.11
CA ARG A 74 -2.15 4.05 1.81
C ARG A 74 -0.92 3.86 0.93
N ARG A 75 0.27 4.07 1.48
CA ARG A 75 1.53 3.95 0.73
C ARG A 75 2.44 2.90 1.35
N VAL A 76 3.09 2.12 0.49
CA VAL A 76 4.15 1.19 0.88
C VAL A 76 5.47 1.69 0.31
N LEU A 77 6.49 1.70 1.15
CA LEU A 77 7.84 2.08 0.75
C LEU A 77 8.52 0.86 0.13
N MET A 78 8.81 0.90 -1.17
CA MET A 78 9.44 -0.19 -1.93
C MET A 78 10.94 0.06 -2.04
N MET A 79 11.73 -0.68 -1.27
CA MET A 79 13.18 -0.51 -1.23
C MET A 79 13.86 -1.31 -2.33
N LEU A 80 14.59 -0.63 -3.20
CA LEU A 80 15.44 -1.19 -4.25
C LEU A 80 16.92 -1.01 -3.88
N SER A 81 17.76 -1.97 -4.28
CA SER A 81 19.22 -1.85 -4.12
C SER A 81 19.80 -0.91 -5.15
N SER A 82 20.80 -0.13 -4.74
CA SER A 82 21.56 0.78 -5.62
C SER A 82 22.86 0.14 -6.14
N HIS A 83 23.20 -1.05 -5.66
CA HIS A 83 24.40 -1.79 -6.04
C HIS A 83 24.37 -2.20 -7.52
N GLU A 84 25.54 -2.23 -8.16
CA GLU A 84 25.69 -2.61 -9.58
C GLU A 84 25.13 -3.98 -9.97
N THR A 85 25.06 -4.91 -9.01
CA THR A 85 24.50 -6.27 -9.23
C THR A 85 22.97 -6.27 -9.27
N GLY A 86 22.36 -5.17 -8.86
CA GLY A 86 20.96 -4.84 -9.05
C GLY A 86 19.95 -5.52 -8.14
N TYR A 87 18.73 -5.00 -8.20
CA TYR A 87 17.55 -5.61 -7.59
C TYR A 87 16.89 -6.62 -8.56
N ASP A 88 16.09 -7.53 -8.03
CA ASP A 88 15.32 -8.46 -8.87
C ASP A 88 14.02 -7.79 -9.34
N ALA A 89 13.92 -7.53 -10.64
CA ALA A 89 12.82 -6.76 -11.21
C ALA A 89 11.49 -7.53 -11.28
N ASP A 90 11.55 -8.86 -11.35
CA ASP A 90 10.34 -9.68 -11.29
C ASP A 90 9.79 -9.72 -9.85
N GLU A 91 10.67 -9.70 -8.84
CA GLU A 91 10.26 -9.52 -7.44
C GLU A 91 9.60 -8.17 -7.20
N ALA A 92 10.22 -7.10 -7.70
CA ALA A 92 9.68 -5.74 -7.59
C ALA A 92 8.30 -5.62 -8.25
N ARG A 93 8.17 -6.11 -9.48
CA ARG A 93 6.94 -5.99 -10.28
C ARG A 93 5.78 -6.74 -9.64
N ALA A 94 5.98 -8.01 -9.29
CA ALA A 94 4.87 -8.78 -8.71
C ALA A 94 4.46 -8.25 -7.32
N ALA A 95 5.39 -7.70 -6.54
CA ALA A 95 5.06 -7.05 -5.29
C ALA A 95 4.26 -5.76 -5.52
N ALA A 96 4.68 -4.91 -6.46
CA ALA A 96 3.95 -3.69 -6.82
C ALA A 96 2.54 -3.99 -7.32
N ASP A 97 2.38 -4.92 -8.27
CA ASP A 97 1.07 -5.36 -8.77
C ASP A 97 0.17 -5.81 -7.62
N THR A 98 0.73 -6.57 -6.66
CA THR A 98 -0.01 -7.04 -5.48
C THR A 98 -0.43 -5.88 -4.57
N PHE A 99 0.38 -4.85 -4.41
CA PHE A 99 -0.01 -3.70 -3.58
C PHE A 99 -1.06 -2.83 -4.27
N GLU A 100 -0.94 -2.63 -5.59
CA GLU A 100 -1.89 -1.87 -6.38
C GLU A 100 -3.27 -2.53 -6.42
N ASP A 101 -3.33 -3.87 -6.56
CA ASP A 101 -4.56 -4.67 -6.45
C ASP A 101 -5.32 -4.43 -5.13
N TRP A 102 -4.58 -4.04 -4.08
CA TRP A 102 -5.11 -3.75 -2.73
C TRP A 102 -5.29 -2.25 -2.46
N ASN A 103 -5.19 -1.41 -3.49
CA ASN A 103 -5.27 0.04 -3.40
C ASN A 103 -4.24 0.64 -2.43
N ILE A 104 -3.03 0.06 -2.43
CA ILE A 104 -1.85 0.53 -1.72
C ILE A 104 -0.86 1.01 -2.77
N HIS A 105 -0.44 2.27 -2.68
CA HIS A 105 0.46 2.87 -3.67
C HIS A 105 1.92 2.55 -3.34
N PRO A 106 2.65 1.83 -4.21
CA PRO A 106 4.08 1.63 -4.06
C PRO A 106 4.85 2.93 -4.33
N VAL A 107 5.84 3.22 -3.49
CA VAL A 107 6.79 4.32 -3.71
C VAL A 107 8.18 3.73 -3.77
N TRP A 108 8.81 3.83 -4.94
CA TRP A 108 10.17 3.33 -5.17
C TRP A 108 11.20 4.20 -4.45
N CYS A 109 12.01 3.57 -3.61
CA CYS A 109 13.11 4.23 -2.92
C CYS A 109 14.38 3.41 -2.97
N SER A 110 15.51 4.10 -2.84
CA SER A 110 16.82 3.48 -2.67
C SER A 110 17.63 4.28 -1.65
N LEU A 111 18.82 3.81 -1.26
CA LEU A 111 19.59 4.46 -0.21
C LEU A 111 19.97 5.90 -0.58
N GLN A 112 20.46 6.09 -1.81
CA GLN A 112 20.89 7.40 -2.32
C GLN A 112 19.84 8.08 -3.22
N GLY A 113 18.80 7.36 -3.65
CA GLY A 113 17.88 7.83 -4.68
C GLY A 113 18.49 7.77 -6.09
N GLY A 114 17.71 8.16 -7.10
CA GLY A 114 18.11 8.09 -8.51
C GLY A 114 17.95 6.69 -9.11
N ALA A 115 18.80 6.33 -10.06
CA ALA A 115 18.68 5.06 -10.77
C ALA A 115 19.08 3.88 -9.88
N ALA A 116 18.16 2.93 -9.70
CA ALA A 116 18.40 1.61 -9.14
C ALA A 116 18.54 0.62 -10.30
N PRO A 117 19.70 -0.04 -10.47
CA PRO A 117 19.88 -0.98 -11.57
C PRO A 117 19.12 -2.28 -11.32
N SER A 118 18.46 -2.81 -12.35
CA SER A 118 17.94 -4.18 -12.32
C SER A 118 19.06 -5.19 -12.49
N MET A 119 18.86 -6.41 -11.98
CA MET A 119 19.78 -7.52 -12.20
C MET A 119 19.99 -7.76 -13.70
N GLY A 120 21.22 -8.11 -14.09
CA GLY A 120 21.61 -8.30 -15.49
C GLY A 120 20.66 -9.20 -16.28
N GLY A 121 20.14 -8.67 -17.39
CA GLY A 121 19.20 -9.37 -18.27
C GLY A 121 17.72 -9.18 -17.93
N MET A 122 17.38 -8.48 -16.84
CA MET A 122 16.01 -8.16 -16.46
C MET A 122 15.60 -6.76 -16.93
N LEU A 123 14.36 -6.64 -17.41
CA LEU A 123 13.72 -5.34 -17.64
C LEU A 123 13.28 -4.76 -16.30
N GLY A 124 13.75 -3.55 -16.00
CA GLY A 124 13.41 -2.80 -14.80
C GLY A 124 11.92 -2.52 -14.62
N VAL A 125 11.57 -1.94 -13.47
CA VAL A 125 10.20 -1.45 -13.19
C VAL A 125 10.10 0.03 -13.52
N GLU A 126 8.89 0.50 -13.87
CA GLU A 126 8.65 1.91 -14.13
C GLU A 126 8.93 2.74 -12.86
N GLY A 127 9.88 3.69 -12.96
CA GLY A 127 10.31 4.54 -11.86
C GLY A 127 11.59 4.07 -11.13
N ASP A 128 12.23 2.99 -11.59
CA ASP A 128 13.54 2.57 -11.07
C ASP A 128 14.69 3.50 -11.48
N ASP A 129 14.51 4.30 -12.52
CA ASP A 129 15.43 5.35 -12.97
C ASP A 129 15.42 6.60 -12.08
N ALA A 130 14.34 6.79 -11.30
CA ALA A 130 14.09 7.98 -10.50
C ALA A 130 13.60 7.64 -9.08
N THR A 131 14.27 6.71 -8.39
CA THR A 131 13.92 6.35 -7.01
C THR A 131 14.12 7.51 -6.04
N VAL A 132 13.27 7.58 -5.01
CA VAL A 132 13.39 8.58 -3.95
C VAL A 132 14.49 8.15 -2.96
N PRO A 133 15.39 9.04 -2.52
CA PRO A 133 16.35 8.70 -1.46
C PRO A 133 15.63 8.39 -0.15
N LEU A 134 16.05 7.32 0.54
CA LEU A 134 15.48 6.86 1.81
C LEU A 134 15.41 7.96 2.89
N ALA A 135 16.37 8.88 2.88
CA ALA A 135 16.41 10.03 3.78
C ALA A 135 15.21 10.98 3.62
N ARG A 136 14.57 11.01 2.43
CA ARG A 136 13.38 11.84 2.13
C ARG A 136 12.06 11.08 2.30
N CYS A 137 12.10 9.84 2.76
CA CYS A 137 10.92 8.99 2.96
C CYS A 137 10.67 8.79 4.46
N PRO A 138 10.07 9.75 5.19
CA PRO A 138 9.82 9.60 6.62
C PRO A 138 8.86 8.43 6.89
N ALA A 139 9.14 7.61 7.91
CA ALA A 139 8.33 6.42 8.22
C ALA A 139 6.83 6.73 8.39
N ALA A 140 6.49 7.91 8.91
CA ALA A 140 5.12 8.35 9.14
C ALA A 140 4.26 8.44 7.87
N ASP A 141 4.85 8.56 6.68
CA ASP A 141 4.11 8.60 5.40
C ASP A 141 3.75 7.20 4.88
N PHE A 142 4.31 6.14 5.50
CA PHE A 142 4.22 4.77 5.00
C PHE A 142 3.64 3.84 6.05
N VAL A 143 2.67 3.03 5.63
CA VAL A 143 2.05 2.01 6.46
C VAL A 143 2.85 0.69 6.46
N ALA A 144 3.74 0.51 5.49
CA ALA A 144 4.64 -0.63 5.40
C ALA A 144 5.92 -0.29 4.63
N LEU A 145 6.96 -1.11 4.85
CA LEU A 145 8.20 -1.15 4.07
C LEU A 145 8.34 -2.53 3.45
N TYR A 146 8.66 -2.59 2.17
CA TYR A 146 8.91 -3.83 1.46
C TYR A 146 10.33 -3.84 0.89
N LEU A 147 11.14 -4.79 1.34
CA LEU A 147 12.52 -4.97 0.93
C LEU A 147 12.59 -5.97 -0.23
N VAL A 148 12.73 -5.45 -1.45
CA VAL A 148 12.84 -6.25 -2.67
C VAL A 148 14.17 -7.01 -2.67
N GLY A 149 14.17 -8.26 -3.12
CA GLY A 149 15.42 -9.01 -3.24
C GLY A 149 16.25 -8.60 -4.45
N GLY A 150 17.18 -9.47 -4.79
CA GLY A 150 18.23 -9.24 -5.77
C GLY A 150 19.62 -9.24 -5.14
N PRO A 151 20.68 -9.62 -5.89
CA PRO A 151 22.02 -9.78 -5.35
C PRO A 151 22.55 -8.50 -4.72
N GLY A 152 22.16 -7.33 -5.23
CA GLY A 152 22.57 -6.03 -4.69
C GLY A 152 22.18 -5.80 -3.24
N ALA A 153 21.01 -6.33 -2.83
CA ALA A 153 20.54 -6.25 -1.44
C ALA A 153 21.53 -6.89 -0.45
N ALA A 154 22.26 -7.94 -0.86
CA ALA A 154 23.23 -8.61 -0.01
C ALA A 154 24.51 -7.78 0.22
N PHE A 155 24.78 -6.78 -0.62
CA PHE A 155 25.95 -5.91 -0.50
C PHE A 155 25.63 -4.62 0.25
N ASP A 156 24.55 -3.94 -0.14
CA ASP A 156 24.24 -2.60 0.36
C ASP A 156 23.60 -2.61 1.75
N TRP A 157 22.76 -3.60 2.03
CA TRP A 157 21.82 -3.52 3.15
C TRP A 157 22.32 -4.03 4.50
N PRO A 158 23.19 -5.07 4.61
CA PRO A 158 23.60 -5.60 5.91
C PRO A 158 24.26 -4.61 6.87
N LYS A 159 24.84 -3.52 6.35
CA LYS A 159 25.54 -2.50 7.14
C LYS A 159 24.91 -1.11 7.00
N SER A 160 23.70 -1.06 6.46
CA SER A 160 23.02 0.21 6.20
C SER A 160 22.27 0.68 7.45
N ALA A 161 22.98 1.45 8.28
CA ALA A 161 22.38 2.17 9.41
C ALA A 161 21.09 2.95 9.05
N PRO A 162 21.01 3.71 7.94
CA PRO A 162 19.76 4.41 7.59
C PRO A 162 18.61 3.46 7.24
N LEU A 163 18.89 2.31 6.62
CA LEU A 163 17.87 1.31 6.34
C LEU A 163 17.33 0.70 7.63
N HIS A 164 18.23 0.26 8.51
CA HIS A 164 17.84 -0.37 9.78
C HIS A 164 17.06 0.61 10.66
N ALA A 165 17.47 1.89 10.72
CA ALA A 165 16.70 2.93 11.40
C ALA A 165 15.27 3.03 10.84
N ARG A 166 15.10 3.05 9.51
CA ARG A 166 13.76 3.14 8.90
C ARG A 166 12.90 1.91 9.18
N VAL A 167 13.50 0.72 9.11
CA VAL A 167 12.83 -0.55 9.47
C VAL A 167 12.32 -0.45 10.91
N THR A 168 13.16 -0.03 11.85
CA THR A 168 12.78 0.13 13.26
C THR A 168 11.68 1.14 13.46
N GLU A 169 11.75 2.32 12.82
CA GLU A 169 10.71 3.35 12.91
C GLU A 169 9.34 2.84 12.43
N ILE A 170 9.31 2.14 11.29
CA ILE A 170 8.07 1.59 10.75
C ILE A 170 7.47 0.53 11.68
N LEU A 171 8.31 -0.29 12.32
CA LEU A 171 7.85 -1.28 13.29
C LEU A 171 7.35 -0.62 14.60
N GLN A 172 8.03 0.43 15.07
CA GLN A 172 7.66 1.14 16.31
C GLN A 172 6.31 1.86 16.19
N GLN A 173 5.95 2.36 15.01
CA GLN A 173 4.63 2.94 14.75
C GLN A 173 3.53 1.90 14.47
N GLY A 174 3.83 0.60 14.56
CA GLY A 174 2.87 -0.49 14.31
C GLY A 174 2.67 -0.84 12.83
N GLY A 175 3.58 -0.38 11.95
CA GLY A 175 3.60 -0.76 10.54
C GLY A 175 4.20 -2.16 10.31
N THR A 176 4.11 -2.62 9.06
CA THR A 176 4.60 -3.95 8.66
C THR A 176 5.85 -3.85 7.80
N VAL A 177 6.81 -4.75 8.00
CA VAL A 177 7.99 -4.89 7.15
C VAL A 177 7.95 -6.23 6.43
N GLY A 178 7.93 -6.19 5.11
CA GLY A 178 7.96 -7.35 4.23
C GLY A 178 9.30 -7.51 3.54
N THR A 179 9.69 -8.75 3.22
CA THR A 179 10.86 -8.99 2.38
C THR A 179 10.75 -10.30 1.60
N CYS A 180 11.37 -10.32 0.43
CA CYS A 180 11.55 -11.49 -0.41
C CYS A 180 13.03 -11.72 -0.76
N GLY A 181 13.36 -12.98 -1.08
CA GLY A 181 14.69 -13.36 -1.58
C GLY A 181 15.84 -12.93 -0.67
N THR A 182 16.83 -12.28 -1.27
CA THR A 182 17.99 -11.69 -0.59
C THR A 182 17.69 -10.40 0.15
N GLY A 183 16.48 -9.85 0.04
CA GLY A 183 16.09 -8.63 0.75
C GLY A 183 16.09 -8.77 2.27
N VAL A 184 16.04 -10.02 2.77
CA VAL A 184 16.17 -10.38 4.19
C VAL A 184 17.48 -9.87 4.80
N MET A 185 18.50 -9.61 3.97
CA MET A 185 19.76 -8.99 4.39
C MET A 185 19.59 -7.59 4.98
N GLY A 186 18.53 -6.85 4.59
CA GLY A 186 18.18 -5.56 5.18
C GLY A 186 17.50 -5.65 6.54
N LEU A 187 17.27 -6.86 7.07
CA LEU A 187 16.79 -7.09 8.43
C LEU A 187 17.89 -7.59 9.38
N SER A 188 19.14 -7.66 8.92
CA SER A 188 20.23 -8.33 9.64
C SER A 188 20.44 -7.84 11.08
N GLU A 189 20.38 -6.52 11.32
CA GLU A 189 20.49 -5.95 12.67
C GLU A 189 19.17 -5.95 13.45
N VAL A 190 18.03 -5.93 12.75
CA VAL A 190 16.69 -5.82 13.37
C VAL A 190 16.13 -7.20 13.77
N ILE A 191 16.55 -8.28 13.09
CA ILE A 191 16.18 -9.66 13.41
C ILE A 191 16.53 -10.03 14.86
N GLN A 192 17.63 -9.51 15.40
CA GLN A 192 18.02 -9.76 16.79
C GLN A 192 17.11 -9.07 17.81
N LEU A 193 16.46 -7.96 17.42
CA LEU A 193 15.57 -7.18 18.27
C LEU A 193 14.12 -7.68 18.24
N LEU A 194 13.78 -8.54 17.29
CA LEU A 194 12.43 -9.08 17.12
C LEU A 194 12.27 -10.35 17.97
N ARG A 195 11.29 -10.34 18.89
CA ARG A 195 10.83 -11.58 19.53
C ARG A 195 10.31 -12.53 18.44
N SER A 196 10.55 -13.83 18.59
CA SER A 196 10.14 -14.87 17.63
C SER A 196 8.64 -14.82 17.28
N GLU A 197 7.80 -14.30 18.18
CA GLU A 197 6.35 -14.15 17.99
C GLU A 197 5.98 -13.04 16.99
N ASN A 198 6.85 -12.05 16.75
CA ASN A 198 6.59 -10.91 15.86
C ASN A 198 7.04 -11.16 14.40
N VAL A 199 7.62 -12.32 14.12
CA VAL A 199 8.20 -12.67 12.81
C VAL A 199 7.45 -13.85 12.19
N LEU A 200 7.05 -13.68 10.94
CA LEU A 200 6.47 -14.73 10.12
C LEU A 200 7.46 -15.14 9.03
N TYR A 201 7.97 -16.37 9.11
CA TYR A 201 8.79 -17.00 8.07
C TYR A 201 7.93 -17.88 7.17
N ILE A 202 8.06 -17.70 5.86
CA ILE A 202 7.27 -18.40 4.85
C ILE A 202 8.23 -19.07 3.87
N THR A 203 8.40 -20.38 4.04
CA THR A 203 9.26 -21.19 3.20
C THR A 203 8.47 -22.36 2.60
N GLY A 204 8.34 -22.40 1.27
CA GLY A 204 7.89 -23.59 0.53
C GLY A 204 6.44 -23.61 0.01
N ALA A 205 6.09 -24.67 -0.73
CA ALA A 205 4.86 -24.76 -1.56
C ALA A 205 3.56 -25.11 -0.79
N LYS A 206 3.59 -25.26 0.53
CA LYS A 206 2.43 -25.68 1.35
C LYS A 206 1.59 -24.53 1.93
N VAL A 207 1.97 -23.29 1.64
CA VAL A 207 1.60 -22.15 2.48
C VAL A 207 0.17 -21.65 2.16
N THR A 208 -0.37 -21.89 0.96
CA THR A 208 -1.67 -21.34 0.51
C THR A 208 -2.91 -21.79 1.31
N LYS A 209 -2.90 -22.94 1.98
CA LYS A 209 -4.01 -23.38 2.85
C LYS A 209 -3.86 -22.90 4.31
N GLU A 210 -2.65 -22.84 4.83
CA GLU A 210 -2.37 -22.34 6.19
C GLU A 210 -2.40 -20.80 6.25
N LEU A 211 -2.12 -20.10 5.15
CA LEU A 211 -2.18 -18.64 4.99
C LEU A 211 -3.52 -18.01 5.39
N LYS A 212 -4.65 -18.70 5.20
CA LYS A 212 -5.98 -18.21 5.60
C LYS A 212 -6.26 -18.34 7.10
N ALA A 213 -5.49 -19.15 7.80
CA ALA A 213 -5.66 -19.44 9.23
C ALA A 213 -4.61 -18.75 10.12
N ILE A 214 -3.56 -18.15 9.52
CA ILE A 214 -2.52 -17.44 10.26
C ILE A 214 -2.97 -16.03 10.55
N ASP A 215 -3.08 -15.71 11.84
CA ASP A 215 -3.32 -14.35 12.31
C ASP A 215 -2.10 -13.47 11.99
N THR A 216 -2.21 -12.69 10.93
CA THR A 216 -1.20 -11.72 10.50
C THR A 216 -1.31 -10.39 11.25
N SER A 217 -2.36 -10.18 12.04
CA SER A 217 -2.56 -8.91 12.76
C SER A 217 -1.58 -8.68 13.90
N THR A 218 -0.91 -9.74 14.37
CA THR A 218 0.05 -9.70 15.48
C THR A 218 1.51 -9.76 15.02
N ARG A 219 1.77 -9.99 13.73
CA ARG A 219 3.13 -10.19 13.19
C ARG A 219 3.53 -9.04 12.28
N ASN A 220 4.50 -8.27 12.74
CA ASN A 220 4.91 -7.04 12.05
C ASN A 220 6.03 -7.27 11.04
N VAL A 221 6.67 -8.44 11.02
CA VAL A 221 7.72 -8.79 10.05
C VAL A 221 7.36 -10.05 9.29
N ILE A 222 7.42 -9.97 7.95
CA ILE A 222 7.02 -11.04 7.03
C ILE A 222 8.16 -11.32 6.05
N VAL A 223 8.72 -12.53 6.14
CA VAL A 223 9.80 -13.02 5.27
C VAL A 223 9.24 -14.16 4.45
N GLY A 224 9.26 -14.06 3.12
CA GLY A 224 8.67 -15.13 2.30
C GLY A 224 9.02 -15.13 0.83
N LYS A 225 8.42 -16.07 0.10
CA LYS A 225 8.53 -16.12 -1.36
C LYS A 225 7.70 -14.97 -1.96
N LEU A 226 8.38 -14.06 -2.65
CA LEU A 226 7.88 -13.08 -3.63
C LEU A 226 6.39 -12.69 -3.46
N ALA A 227 5.49 -13.22 -4.29
CA ALA A 227 4.06 -12.86 -4.28
C ALA A 227 3.31 -13.21 -2.97
N GLU A 228 3.72 -14.24 -2.25
CA GLU A 228 3.06 -14.64 -1.00
C GLU A 228 3.37 -13.66 0.13
N SER A 229 4.62 -13.19 0.19
CA SER A 229 5.05 -12.20 1.17
C SER A 229 4.36 -10.84 0.95
N ALA A 230 4.31 -10.35 -0.30
CA ALA A 230 3.62 -9.10 -0.63
C ALA A 230 2.12 -9.17 -0.31
N LYS A 231 1.46 -10.28 -0.64
CA LYS A 231 0.04 -10.49 -0.36
C LYS A 231 -0.27 -10.47 1.13
N LEU A 232 0.61 -11.03 1.95
CA LEU A 232 0.42 -11.00 3.39
C LEU A 232 0.72 -9.65 4.01
N VAL A 233 1.71 -8.92 3.49
CA VAL A 233 1.94 -7.53 3.89
C VAL A 233 0.70 -6.72 3.56
N ALA A 234 0.15 -6.84 2.34
CA ALA A 234 -1.10 -6.20 1.95
C ALA A 234 -2.29 -6.61 2.83
N THR A 235 -2.37 -7.89 3.24
CA THR A 235 -3.42 -8.40 4.14
C THR A 235 -3.25 -7.86 5.57
N ALA A 236 -2.04 -7.86 6.11
CA ALA A 236 -1.70 -7.32 7.42
C ALA A 236 -2.01 -5.82 7.47
N MET A 237 -1.68 -5.10 6.38
CA MET A 237 -2.07 -3.72 6.20
C MET A 237 -3.60 -3.57 6.16
N ALA A 238 -4.32 -4.39 5.38
CA ALA A 238 -5.78 -4.34 5.34
C ALA A 238 -6.43 -4.60 6.71
N ALA A 239 -5.84 -5.45 7.54
CA ALA A 239 -6.31 -5.79 8.88
C ALA A 239 -5.92 -4.76 9.96
N ALA A 240 -4.76 -4.13 9.84
CA ALA A 240 -4.32 -3.07 10.74
C ALA A 240 -5.28 -1.86 10.63
N SER A 241 -5.99 -1.57 11.72
CA SER A 241 -6.81 -0.35 11.82
C SER A 241 -5.92 0.87 11.55
N PRO A 242 -6.45 1.90 10.86
CA PRO A 242 -5.65 3.03 10.41
C PRO A 242 -5.21 3.84 11.63
N LEU A 243 -4.03 3.51 12.18
CA LEU A 243 -3.18 4.56 12.69
C LEU A 243 -2.80 5.37 11.45
N GLU A 244 -3.54 6.47 11.27
CA GLU A 244 -3.43 7.37 10.14
C GLU A 244 -1.96 7.77 9.97
N ALA A 245 -1.32 7.24 8.94
CA ALA A 245 -0.10 7.84 8.40
C ALA A 245 -0.49 9.28 7.99
N PRO A 246 0.02 10.34 8.65
CA PRO A 246 -0.25 11.69 8.20
C PRO A 246 0.38 11.82 6.82
N SER A 247 -0.45 11.84 5.78
CA SER A 247 -0.01 12.03 4.39
C SER A 247 0.60 13.42 4.25
N ALA A 248 1.87 13.57 4.60
CA ALA A 248 2.65 14.67 4.07
C ALA A 248 2.84 14.39 2.58
N ARG A 249 2.48 15.36 1.72
CA ARG A 249 2.93 15.30 0.34
C ARG A 249 4.45 15.29 0.38
N LEU A 250 5.09 14.26 -0.18
CA LEU A 250 6.52 14.28 -0.44
C LEU A 250 6.83 15.61 -1.13
N PRO A 251 7.78 16.40 -0.61
CA PRO A 251 8.14 17.65 -1.27
C PRO A 251 8.59 17.33 -2.70
N PRO A 252 8.18 18.11 -3.70
CA PRO A 252 8.61 17.89 -5.07
C PRO A 252 10.15 17.87 -5.14
N PRO A 253 10.73 17.12 -6.10
CA PRO A 253 12.16 17.17 -6.33
C PRO A 253 12.58 18.63 -6.51
N SER A 254 13.47 19.11 -5.65
CA SER A 254 14.09 20.41 -5.83
C SER A 254 14.96 20.32 -7.06
N ASP A 255 14.57 21.02 -8.12
CA ASP A 255 15.44 21.34 -9.24
C ASP A 255 16.58 22.21 -8.71
N ASP A 256 17.60 21.60 -8.11
CA ASP A 256 18.89 22.24 -7.92
C ASP A 256 19.58 22.28 -9.29
N LYS A 257 19.04 23.15 -10.14
CA LYS A 257 19.81 23.85 -11.15
C LYS A 257 20.93 24.57 -10.44
N LYS A 258 22.15 24.17 -10.80
CA LYS A 258 23.33 25.05 -11.00
C LYS A 258 23.35 26.28 -10.09
N SER A 259 24.05 26.17 -8.97
CA SER A 259 24.56 27.33 -8.26
C SER A 259 26.08 27.20 -8.10
N LYS A 260 26.77 27.73 -9.12
CA LYS A 260 28.17 28.16 -9.21
C LYS A 260 29.27 27.10 -9.16
#